data_AF-A0A9N9JVU6-F1
#
_entry.id   AF-A0A9N9JVU6-F1
#
_cell.length_a   1.000
_cell.length_b   1.000
_cell.length_c   1.000
_cell.angle_alpha   90.00
_cell.angle_beta   90.00
_cell.angle_gamma   90.00
#
_symmetry.space_group_name_H-M   'P 1'
#
loop_
_entity.id
_entity.type
_entity.pdbx_description
1 polymer ?
#
loop_
_entity_poly.entity_id
_entity_poly.type
_entity_poly.pdbx_seq_one_letter_code
_entity_poly.pdbx_strand_id
1 'polypeptide(L)'
;EERVVTPNKDQALPSNHSPVQEPESYSPSRERIQQDHIHSPMPQRLHSPISPMQNYDYPQVQKQVHEPIYADIIESTISDYYSGDNQSDWNILDLQNFIDTARTFDILTKQPRKLNLILQPPSLPFKREIILYDDFVIEVPEYDSDERFHVRAHLFLLTDLLLVCQKIDIKDQQNTPNFKYWLMYQPLSGKHLSIRDISYEEG
;
A
#
# COMPACT_ATOMS: atom_id res chain seq x y z
N GLU A 1 -21.36 -5.44 62.98
CA GLU A 1 -20.49 -6.55 63.41
C GLU A 1 -19.83 -7.16 62.19
N GLU A 2 -18.56 -6.82 62.04
CA GLU A 2 -17.60 -7.40 61.10
C GLU A 2 -17.19 -8.79 61.61
N ARG A 3 -17.09 -9.79 60.74
CA ARG A 3 -16.30 -11.00 61.03
C ARG A 3 -15.36 -11.28 59.88
N VAL A 4 -14.18 -10.69 60.01
CA VAL A 4 -12.94 -11.08 59.36
C VAL A 4 -12.59 -12.50 59.82
N VAL A 5 -12.44 -13.42 58.87
CA VAL A 5 -11.87 -14.75 59.12
C VAL A 5 -10.78 -15.00 58.07
N THR A 6 -9.54 -14.86 58.49
CA THR A 6 -8.39 -15.53 57.87
C THR A 6 -8.20 -16.91 58.50
N PRO A 7 -7.66 -17.90 57.77
CA PRO A 7 -6.48 -18.55 58.33
C PRO A 7 -5.36 -18.92 57.33
N ASN A 8 -4.21 -19.17 57.97
CA ASN A 8 -2.83 -19.41 57.54
C ASN A 8 -2.53 -20.59 56.60
N LYS A 9 -1.46 -20.35 55.84
CA LYS A 9 -0.21 -21.12 55.62
C LYS A 9 -0.04 -22.50 56.29
N ASP A 10 0.66 -23.35 55.54
CA ASP A 10 1.37 -24.60 55.89
C ASP A 10 0.60 -25.92 55.71
N GLN A 11 0.77 -26.53 54.54
CA GLN A 11 0.98 -27.97 54.41
C GLN A 11 1.77 -28.30 53.13
N ALA A 12 2.88 -29.00 53.33
CA ALA A 12 3.82 -29.43 52.32
C ALA A 12 3.44 -30.81 51.73
N LEU A 13 3.64 -30.97 50.40
CA LEU A 13 4.22 -32.09 49.62
C LEU A 13 3.87 -33.57 49.97
N PRO A 14 3.70 -34.50 48.99
CA PRO A 14 4.77 -34.79 48.02
C PRO A 14 4.40 -35.13 46.56
N SER A 15 5.45 -34.99 45.73
CA SER A 15 5.77 -35.51 44.40
C SER A 15 4.90 -36.59 43.74
N ASN A 16 4.72 -36.48 42.42
CA ASN A 16 5.12 -37.56 41.51
C ASN A 16 5.52 -37.03 40.12
N HIS A 17 6.69 -37.51 39.69
CA HIS A 17 7.36 -37.27 38.43
C HIS A 17 6.58 -37.80 37.23
N SER A 18 6.65 -37.09 36.11
CA SER A 18 6.75 -37.68 34.78
C SER A 18 7.58 -36.76 33.88
N PRO A 19 8.70 -37.23 33.31
CA PRO A 19 9.52 -36.45 32.40
C PRO A 19 8.88 -36.46 31.01
N VAL A 20 8.42 -35.30 30.53
CA VAL A 20 8.07 -35.13 29.13
C VAL A 20 9.39 -34.97 28.37
N GLN A 21 9.79 -36.03 27.67
CA GLN A 21 10.89 -36.03 26.71
C GLN A 21 10.47 -35.18 25.51
N GLU A 22 11.13 -34.04 25.34
CA GLU A 22 11.08 -33.23 24.12
C GLU A 22 11.93 -33.95 23.04
N PRO A 23 11.39 -34.25 21.86
CA PRO A 23 12.19 -34.82 20.78
C PRO A 23 13.08 -33.73 20.18
N GLU A 24 14.39 -33.88 20.37
CA GLU A 24 15.43 -33.09 19.70
C GLU A 24 15.23 -33.18 18.18
N SER A 25 14.81 -32.07 17.56
CA SER A 25 14.79 -31.93 16.12
C SER A 25 16.24 -31.80 15.62
N TYR A 26 16.78 -32.93 15.18
CA TYR A 26 18.01 -33.06 14.43
C TYR A 26 18.08 -32.04 13.29
N SER A 27 19.07 -31.14 13.37
CA SER A 27 19.51 -30.32 12.24
C SER A 27 20.35 -31.18 11.29
N PRO A 28 19.99 -31.35 10.00
CA PRO A 28 20.87 -32.02 9.07
C PRO A 28 21.92 -31.04 8.53
N SER A 29 23.18 -31.47 8.67
CA SER A 29 24.23 -31.29 7.67
C SER A 29 24.85 -29.89 7.53
N ARG A 30 25.86 -29.63 8.37
CA ARG A 30 27.04 -28.86 7.97
C ARG A 30 27.78 -29.64 6.90
N GLU A 31 27.47 -29.37 5.63
CA GLU A 31 28.31 -29.80 4.52
C GLU A 31 29.54 -28.91 4.43
N ARG A 32 30.64 -29.50 4.89
CA ARG A 32 32.02 -29.14 4.65
C ARG A 32 32.27 -29.13 3.14
N ILE A 33 32.24 -27.96 2.49
CA ILE A 33 32.81 -27.81 1.16
C ILE A 33 34.31 -27.54 1.33
N GLN A 34 35.04 -28.64 1.23
CA GLN A 34 36.47 -28.70 0.94
C GLN A 34 36.72 -27.95 -0.38
N GLN A 35 37.76 -27.12 -0.40
CA GLN A 35 38.31 -26.54 -1.63
C GLN A 35 38.75 -27.67 -2.57
N ASP A 36 38.13 -27.74 -3.74
CA ASP A 36 38.76 -28.31 -4.93
C ASP A 36 38.84 -27.22 -5.99
N HIS A 37 40.05 -26.72 -6.20
CA HIS A 37 40.42 -25.93 -7.36
C HIS A 37 40.33 -26.82 -8.61
N ILE A 38 39.25 -26.66 -9.37
CA ILE A 38 39.20 -27.12 -10.76
C ILE A 38 38.88 -25.92 -11.63
N HIS A 39 39.90 -25.45 -12.35
CA HIS A 39 39.80 -24.46 -13.42
C HIS A 39 38.71 -24.87 -14.41
N SER A 40 37.60 -24.13 -14.44
CA SER A 40 36.72 -24.09 -15.60
C SER A 40 37.24 -23.00 -16.55
N PRO A 41 37.59 -23.30 -17.81
CA PRO A 41 37.93 -22.27 -18.78
C PRO A 41 36.67 -21.46 -19.10
N MET A 42 36.80 -20.15 -18.99
CA MET A 42 35.78 -19.16 -19.34
C MET A 42 35.39 -19.33 -20.83
N PRO A 43 34.10 -19.35 -21.20
CA PRO A 43 33.72 -19.36 -22.60
C PRO A 43 34.20 -18.07 -23.27
N GLN A 44 35.04 -18.20 -24.29
CA GLN A 44 35.46 -17.03 -25.08
C GLN A 44 34.24 -16.45 -25.78
N ARG A 45 33.87 -15.22 -25.41
CA ARG A 45 32.92 -14.42 -26.17
C ARG A 45 33.49 -14.22 -27.56
N LEU A 46 32.82 -14.78 -28.57
CA LEU A 46 32.99 -14.40 -29.97
C LEU A 46 32.73 -12.89 -30.07
N HIS A 47 33.79 -12.11 -30.24
CA HIS A 47 33.70 -10.69 -30.54
C HIS A 47 33.11 -10.54 -31.94
N SER A 48 31.87 -10.10 -32.02
CA SER A 48 31.32 -9.54 -33.25
C SER A 48 32.17 -8.33 -33.67
N PRO A 49 32.43 -8.12 -34.97
CA PRO A 49 33.17 -6.94 -35.41
C PRO A 49 32.42 -5.67 -34.99
N ILE A 50 33.14 -4.77 -34.31
CA ILE A 50 32.67 -3.43 -33.98
C ILE A 50 32.54 -2.67 -35.31
N SER A 51 31.32 -2.43 -35.75
CA SER A 51 31.08 -1.47 -36.83
C SER A 51 31.53 -0.07 -36.37
N PRO A 52 32.21 0.72 -37.20
CA PRO A 52 32.55 2.09 -36.85
C PRO A 52 31.26 2.86 -36.57
N MET A 53 31.22 3.48 -35.38
CA MET A 53 30.14 4.33 -34.93
C MET A 53 30.03 5.51 -35.91
N GLN A 54 28.95 5.56 -36.69
CA GLN A 54 28.63 6.75 -37.47
C GLN A 54 28.34 7.88 -36.47
N ASN A 55 28.99 9.03 -36.65
CA ASN A 55 28.74 10.23 -35.88
C ASN A 55 27.25 10.58 -35.98
N TYR A 56 26.52 10.31 -34.90
CA TYR A 56 25.23 10.93 -34.70
C TYR A 56 25.49 12.36 -34.22
N ASP A 57 25.16 13.31 -35.09
CA ASP A 57 25.02 14.71 -34.72
C ASP A 57 23.97 14.80 -33.62
N TYR A 58 24.40 15.07 -32.39
CA TYR A 58 23.49 15.47 -31.32
C TYR A 58 23.08 16.92 -31.59
N PRO A 59 21.80 17.22 -31.83
CA PRO A 59 21.36 18.61 -31.81
C PRO A 59 21.58 19.16 -30.40
N GLN A 60 22.38 20.23 -30.30
CA GLN A 60 22.55 21.02 -29.09
C GLN A 60 21.20 21.65 -28.74
N VAL A 61 20.46 21.03 -27.81
CA VAL A 61 19.25 21.62 -27.25
C VAL A 61 19.70 22.75 -26.31
N GLN A 62 19.52 23.98 -26.78
CA GLN A 62 19.68 25.18 -25.97
C GLN A 62 18.77 25.07 -24.75
N LYS A 63 19.32 25.36 -23.56
CA LYS A 63 18.61 25.37 -22.29
C LYS A 63 17.60 26.52 -22.28
N GLN A 64 16.44 26.31 -22.89
CA GLN A 64 15.29 27.18 -22.74
C GLN A 64 14.66 26.87 -21.38
N VAL A 65 14.72 27.87 -20.49
CA VAL A 65 13.91 27.92 -19.28
C VAL A 65 12.45 27.90 -19.72
N HIS A 66 11.84 26.72 -19.73
CA HIS A 66 10.40 26.59 -19.85
C HIS A 66 9.82 26.74 -18.45
N GLU A 67 8.95 27.73 -18.29
CA GLU A 67 8.04 27.80 -17.15
C GLU A 67 7.25 26.48 -16.99
N PRO A 68 6.85 26.12 -15.76
CA PRO A 68 6.15 24.87 -15.50
C PRO A 68 4.79 24.85 -16.22
N ILE A 69 4.74 24.15 -17.36
CA ILE A 69 3.51 23.74 -18.05
C ILE A 69 2.84 22.64 -17.20
N TYR A 70 2.24 23.02 -16.08
CA TYR A 70 1.51 22.08 -15.21
C TYR A 70 -0.01 22.15 -15.41
N ALA A 71 -0.56 23.26 -15.89
CA ALA A 71 -2.01 23.41 -16.03
C ALA A 71 -2.60 22.63 -17.24
N ASP A 72 -1.99 22.76 -18.42
CA ASP A 72 -2.63 22.31 -19.67
C ASP A 72 -2.57 20.78 -19.91
N ILE A 73 -1.57 20.10 -19.34
CA ILE A 73 -1.46 18.63 -19.42
C ILE A 73 -2.49 17.95 -18.51
N ILE A 74 -2.85 18.61 -17.40
CA ILE A 74 -3.86 18.10 -16.46
C ILE A 74 -5.24 18.16 -17.12
N GLU A 75 -5.59 19.25 -17.79
CA GLU A 75 -6.94 19.47 -18.34
C GLU A 75 -7.30 18.49 -19.49
N SER A 76 -6.35 18.23 -20.40
CA SER A 76 -6.55 17.29 -21.52
C SER A 76 -6.62 15.81 -21.07
N THR A 77 -5.89 15.43 -20.03
CA THR A 77 -5.93 14.06 -19.49
C THR A 77 -7.13 13.81 -18.56
N ILE A 78 -7.70 14.89 -18.00
CA ILE A 78 -8.93 14.89 -17.19
C ILE A 78 -10.11 14.52 -18.10
N SER A 79 -10.31 15.24 -19.21
CA SER A 79 -11.50 15.10 -20.09
C SER A 79 -11.82 13.67 -20.54
N ASP A 80 -10.80 12.86 -20.87
CA ASP A 80 -11.02 11.49 -21.37
C ASP A 80 -11.42 10.49 -20.28
N TYR A 81 -11.29 10.85 -18.99
CA TYR A 81 -11.66 10.00 -17.84
C TYR A 81 -13.04 10.31 -17.23
N TYR A 82 -13.66 11.45 -17.54
CA TYR A 82 -14.99 11.82 -16.99
C TYR A 82 -16.16 11.27 -17.80
N SER A 83 -15.90 10.51 -18.87
CA SER A 83 -16.95 9.84 -19.63
C SER A 83 -17.37 8.53 -18.97
N GLY A 84 -18.28 8.62 -17.98
CA GLY A 84 -19.24 7.55 -17.72
C GLY A 84 -19.12 6.84 -16.36
N ASP A 85 -19.53 7.51 -15.28
CA ASP A 85 -20.37 6.80 -14.31
C ASP A 85 -21.54 7.75 -14.01
N ASN A 86 -22.72 7.42 -14.56
CA ASN A 86 -23.95 8.09 -14.13
C ASN A 86 -24.02 7.89 -12.63
N GLN A 87 -24.03 8.99 -11.88
CA GLN A 87 -24.01 9.13 -10.43
C GLN A 87 -25.08 8.23 -9.76
N SER A 88 -24.83 6.92 -9.70
CA SER A 88 -25.70 5.95 -9.06
C SER A 88 -25.59 6.20 -7.57
N ASP A 89 -26.71 6.23 -6.85
CA ASP A 89 -26.77 6.33 -5.39
C ASP A 89 -25.99 5.19 -4.73
N TRP A 90 -24.67 5.35 -4.60
CA TRP A 90 -23.80 4.37 -3.99
C TRP A 90 -24.23 4.18 -2.53
N ASN A 91 -24.71 2.99 -2.20
CA ASN A 91 -24.89 2.63 -0.79
C ASN A 91 -23.59 2.04 -0.23
N ILE A 92 -23.46 2.02 1.10
CA ILE A 92 -22.23 1.58 1.78
C ILE A 92 -21.88 0.11 1.47
N LEU A 93 -22.88 -0.75 1.25
CA LEU A 93 -22.66 -2.17 0.97
C LEU A 93 -22.11 -2.37 -0.44
N ASP A 94 -22.64 -1.63 -1.42
CA ASP A 94 -22.13 -1.62 -2.79
C ASP A 94 -20.66 -1.19 -2.79
N LEU A 95 -20.36 -0.07 -2.10
CA LEU A 95 -18.98 0.42 -1.96
C LEU A 95 -18.04 -0.64 -1.39
N GLN A 96 -18.47 -1.36 -0.34
CA GLN A 96 -17.67 -2.44 0.26
C GLN A 96 -17.36 -3.55 -0.75
N ASN A 97 -18.33 -3.91 -1.60
CA ASN A 97 -18.19 -5.01 -2.55
C ASN A 97 -17.38 -4.64 -3.79
N PHE A 98 -17.35 -3.36 -4.17
CA PHE A 98 -16.63 -2.88 -5.36
C PHE A 98 -15.17 -2.47 -5.09
N ILE A 99 -14.70 -2.55 -3.85
CA ILE A 99 -13.32 -2.23 -3.47
C ILE A 99 -12.50 -3.51 -3.30
N ASP A 100 -11.43 -3.64 -4.09
CA ASP A 100 -10.40 -4.65 -3.91
C ASP A 100 -9.35 -4.19 -2.89
N THR A 101 -9.04 -5.06 -1.92
CA THR A 101 -8.09 -4.80 -0.83
C THR A 101 -6.77 -5.56 -0.99
N ALA A 102 -6.57 -6.29 -2.09
CA ALA A 102 -5.39 -7.14 -2.28
C ALA A 102 -4.07 -6.34 -2.34
N ARG A 103 -4.14 -5.06 -2.70
CA ARG A 103 -2.97 -4.18 -2.92
C ARG A 103 -2.82 -3.08 -1.87
N THR A 104 -3.50 -3.22 -0.73
CA THR A 104 -3.48 -2.17 0.29
C THR A 104 -2.15 -2.11 1.04
N PHE A 105 -1.67 -0.89 1.26
CA PHE A 105 -0.50 -0.59 2.08
C PHE A 105 -0.90 0.08 3.41
N ASP A 106 -0.10 -0.15 4.44
CA ASP A 106 -0.17 0.66 5.66
C ASP A 106 0.53 2.00 5.42
N ILE A 107 -0.16 3.12 5.66
CA ILE A 107 0.37 4.45 5.37
C ILE A 107 1.58 4.83 6.24
N LEU A 108 1.71 4.23 7.44
CA LEU A 108 2.78 4.51 8.39
C LEU A 108 3.98 3.61 8.13
N THR A 109 3.75 2.30 8.01
CA THR A 109 4.85 1.33 7.84
C THR A 109 5.29 1.16 6.38
N LYS A 110 4.46 1.63 5.43
CA LYS A 110 4.63 1.46 3.98
C LYS A 110 4.73 0.00 3.53
N GLN A 111 4.25 -0.93 4.37
CA GLN A 111 4.24 -2.36 4.05
C GLN A 111 2.89 -2.81 3.51
N PRO A 112 2.86 -3.83 2.64
CA PRO A 112 1.62 -4.48 2.24
C PRO A 112 0.84 -4.97 3.45
N ARG A 113 -0.47 -4.71 3.47
CA ARG A 113 -1.36 -5.06 4.57
C ARG A 113 -2.57 -5.84 4.06
N LYS A 114 -2.67 -7.11 4.48
CA LYS A 114 -3.90 -7.88 4.29
C LYS A 114 -4.98 -7.35 5.22
N LEU A 115 -6.11 -6.94 4.66
CA LEU A 115 -7.28 -6.49 5.43
C LEU A 115 -8.56 -7.09 4.85
N ASN A 116 -9.61 -7.14 5.68
CA ASN A 116 -10.96 -7.44 5.26
C ASN A 116 -11.80 -6.17 5.44
N LEU A 117 -12.28 -5.58 4.35
CA LEU A 117 -13.00 -4.32 4.40
C LEU A 117 -14.45 -4.58 4.84
N ILE A 118 -14.79 -4.14 6.05
CA ILE A 118 -16.16 -4.18 6.58
C ILE A 118 -16.59 -2.75 6.88
N LEU A 119 -17.35 -2.16 5.97
CA LEU A 119 -17.87 -0.79 6.08
C LEU A 119 -19.16 -0.70 6.89
N GLN A 120 -19.88 -1.79 7.12
CA GLN A 120 -21.09 -1.77 7.94
C GLN A 120 -21.11 -2.93 8.94
N PRO A 121 -20.24 -2.89 9.97
CA PRO A 121 -20.24 -3.93 10.98
C PRO A 121 -21.54 -3.89 11.81
N PRO A 122 -22.08 -5.04 12.26
CA PRO A 122 -23.35 -5.09 13.01
C PRO A 122 -23.36 -4.29 14.32
N SER A 123 -22.18 -4.05 14.90
CA SER A 123 -21.99 -3.31 16.15
C SER A 123 -21.75 -1.81 15.96
N LEU A 124 -21.86 -1.27 14.74
CA LEU A 124 -21.63 0.15 14.48
C LEU A 124 -22.72 1.00 15.17
N PRO A 125 -22.36 1.95 16.07
CA PRO A 125 -23.33 2.66 16.89
C PRO A 125 -24.03 3.82 16.14
N PHE A 126 -23.71 4.03 14.87
CA PHE A 126 -24.28 5.05 14.01
C PHE A 126 -24.46 4.50 12.60
N LYS A 127 -25.29 5.19 11.81
CA LYS A 127 -25.45 4.90 10.38
C LYS A 127 -24.28 5.54 9.63
N ARG A 128 -23.43 4.72 9.01
CA ARG A 128 -22.38 5.19 8.11
C ARG A 128 -22.99 5.59 6.78
N GLU A 129 -22.56 6.72 6.25
CA GLU A 129 -23.01 7.26 4.97
C GLU A 129 -21.82 7.81 4.18
N ILE A 130 -21.95 7.85 2.85
CA ILE A 130 -20.98 8.50 1.96
C ILE A 130 -21.33 9.99 1.95
N ILE A 131 -20.37 10.83 2.36
CA ILE A 131 -20.50 12.29 2.35
C ILE A 131 -20.05 12.85 1.00
N LEU A 132 -18.91 12.38 0.50
CA LEU A 132 -18.31 12.86 -0.74
C LEU A 132 -17.50 11.73 -1.38
N TYR A 133 -17.47 11.73 -2.70
CA TYR A 133 -16.53 10.93 -3.47
C TYR A 133 -16.16 11.66 -4.74
N ASP A 134 -14.87 11.73 -5.05
CA ASP A 134 -14.36 12.39 -6.25
C ASP A 134 -12.93 11.98 -6.57
N ASP A 135 -12.46 12.35 -7.75
CA ASP A 135 -11.07 12.20 -8.18
C ASP A 135 -10.21 13.35 -7.66
N PHE A 136 -9.05 13.01 -7.09
CA PHE A 136 -8.07 13.93 -6.54
C PHE A 136 -6.65 13.55 -6.99
N VAL A 137 -5.75 14.52 -6.93
CA VAL A 137 -4.31 14.26 -6.98
C VAL A 137 -3.78 14.36 -5.56
N ILE A 138 -3.22 13.26 -5.07
CA ILE A 138 -2.56 13.21 -3.76
C ILE A 138 -1.06 13.37 -3.95
N GLU A 139 -0.45 14.21 -3.13
CA GLU A 139 0.99 14.37 -3.05
C GLU A 139 1.51 13.47 -1.92
N VAL A 140 2.40 12.54 -2.26
CA VAL A 140 2.97 11.60 -1.31
C VAL A 140 4.47 11.86 -1.19
N PRO A 141 4.99 12.10 0.02
CA PRO A 141 6.42 12.28 0.22
C PRO A 141 7.14 10.94 0.07
N GLU A 142 8.32 10.96 -0.55
CA GLU A 142 9.25 9.85 -0.51
C GLU A 142 9.99 9.80 0.84
N TYR A 143 10.38 8.59 1.27
CA TYR A 143 10.82 8.35 2.65
C TYR A 143 12.14 9.03 3.03
N ASP A 144 13.08 9.13 2.08
CA ASP A 144 14.46 9.61 2.31
C ASP A 144 14.84 10.81 1.40
N SER A 145 13.87 11.40 0.70
CA SER A 145 14.12 12.52 -0.21
C SER A 145 13.09 13.62 0.02
N ASP A 146 13.46 14.85 -0.34
CA ASP A 146 12.49 15.96 -0.44
C ASP A 146 11.59 15.82 -1.69
N GLU A 147 11.74 14.73 -2.46
CA GLU A 147 10.93 14.47 -3.62
C GLU A 147 9.51 14.07 -3.23
N ARG A 148 8.57 14.60 -4.00
CA ARG A 148 7.15 14.38 -3.81
C ARG A 148 6.57 13.85 -5.11
N PHE A 149 5.85 12.75 -5.03
CA PHE A 149 5.20 12.17 -6.19
C PHE A 149 3.70 12.37 -6.11
N HIS A 150 3.12 12.62 -7.28
CA HIS A 150 1.70 12.87 -7.44
C HIS A 150 1.01 11.58 -7.88
N VAL A 151 -0.04 11.19 -7.17
CA VAL A 151 -0.83 10.01 -7.51
C VAL A 151 -2.28 10.41 -7.73
N ARG A 152 -2.89 9.90 -8.80
CA ARG A 152 -4.33 10.02 -9.01
C ARG A 152 -5.04 9.06 -8.06
N ALA A 153 -5.92 9.60 -7.23
CA ALA A 153 -6.71 8.84 -6.28
C ALA A 153 -8.20 9.18 -6.46
N HIS A 154 -9.06 8.21 -6.19
CA HIS A 154 -10.48 8.43 -6.00
C HIS A 154 -10.76 8.33 -4.50
N LEU A 155 -11.18 9.42 -3.88
CA LEU A 155 -11.43 9.47 -2.44
C LEU A 155 -12.89 9.16 -2.16
N PHE A 156 -13.15 8.38 -1.11
CA PHE A 156 -14.47 8.30 -0.49
C PHE A 156 -14.39 8.84 0.93
N LEU A 157 -15.07 9.94 1.18
CA LEU A 157 -15.30 10.47 2.51
C LEU A 157 -16.60 9.90 3.06
N LEU A 158 -16.48 9.11 4.12
CA LEU A 158 -17.60 8.60 4.89
C LEU A 158 -17.77 9.45 6.16
N THR A 159 -18.87 9.24 6.88
CA THR A 159 -19.16 9.94 8.15
C THR A 159 -18.04 9.91 9.19
N ASP A 160 -17.18 8.88 9.16
CA ASP A 160 -16.14 8.64 10.16
C ASP A 160 -14.81 8.14 9.58
N LEU A 161 -14.75 7.83 8.29
CA LEU A 161 -13.60 7.26 7.59
C LEU A 161 -13.31 8.02 6.31
N LEU A 162 -12.03 8.10 5.96
CA LEU A 162 -11.56 8.43 4.62
C LEU A 162 -10.98 7.16 3.99
N LEU A 163 -11.47 6.81 2.80
CA LEU A 163 -10.90 5.77 1.96
C LEU A 163 -10.13 6.43 0.81
N VAL A 164 -8.89 6.01 0.62
CA VAL A 164 -8.05 6.44 -0.51
C VAL A 164 -7.95 5.29 -1.48
N CYS A 165 -8.62 5.43 -2.62
CA CYS A 165 -8.70 4.39 -3.64
C CYS A 165 -8.06 4.84 -4.94
N GLN A 166 -7.86 3.90 -5.86
CA GLN A 166 -7.53 4.15 -7.26
C GLN A 166 -8.57 3.46 -8.14
N LYS A 167 -9.07 4.16 -9.17
CA LYS A 167 -9.97 3.55 -10.17
C LYS A 167 -9.23 2.44 -10.92
N ILE A 168 -9.91 1.32 -11.10
CA ILE A 168 -9.39 0.21 -11.91
C ILE A 168 -9.66 0.53 -13.38
N ASP A 169 -8.58 0.61 -14.16
CA ASP A 169 -8.68 0.85 -15.60
C ASP A 169 -9.42 -0.29 -16.31
N ILE A 170 -10.10 0.04 -17.41
CA ILE A 170 -10.89 -0.91 -18.21
C ILE A 170 -10.06 -2.14 -18.62
N LYS A 171 -8.76 -1.95 -18.87
CA LYS A 171 -7.82 -3.02 -19.23
C LYS A 171 -7.63 -4.04 -18.09
N ASP A 172 -7.59 -3.56 -16.85
CA ASP A 172 -7.39 -4.37 -15.65
C ASP A 172 -8.68 -4.96 -15.09
N GLN A 173 -9.84 -4.35 -15.41
CA GLN A 173 -11.16 -4.88 -15.05
C GLN A 173 -11.42 -6.27 -15.64
N GLN A 174 -10.80 -6.63 -16.78
CA GLN A 174 -10.90 -7.98 -17.36
C GLN A 174 -10.43 -9.08 -16.38
N ASN A 175 -9.45 -8.75 -15.52
CA ASN A 175 -8.91 -9.67 -14.52
C ASN A 175 -9.61 -9.55 -13.16
N THR A 176 -10.37 -8.47 -12.94
CA THR A 176 -11.02 -8.13 -11.66
C THR A 176 -12.45 -7.62 -11.87
N PRO A 177 -13.34 -8.39 -12.54
CA PRO A 177 -14.60 -7.87 -13.08
C PRO A 177 -15.59 -7.36 -12.02
N ASN A 178 -15.41 -7.74 -10.76
CA ASN A 178 -16.29 -7.38 -9.66
C ASN A 178 -15.82 -6.13 -8.90
N PHE A 179 -14.64 -5.61 -9.20
CA PHE A 179 -14.08 -4.46 -8.49
C PHE A 179 -14.00 -3.26 -9.42
N LYS A 180 -14.36 -2.10 -8.89
CA LYS A 180 -14.24 -0.80 -9.56
C LYS A 180 -13.02 -0.03 -9.06
N TYR A 181 -12.55 -0.33 -7.86
CA TYR A 181 -11.47 0.40 -7.20
C TYR A 181 -10.47 -0.52 -6.49
N TRP A 182 -9.20 -0.12 -6.46
CA TRP A 182 -8.20 -0.65 -5.53
C TRP A 182 -8.11 0.24 -4.30
N LEU A 183 -8.16 -0.34 -3.11
CA LEU A 183 -7.87 0.38 -1.87
C LEU A 183 -6.35 0.56 -1.70
N MET A 184 -5.88 1.79 -1.77
CA MET A 184 -4.44 2.10 -1.69
C MET A 184 -3.91 2.00 -0.27
N TYR A 185 -4.65 2.59 0.69
CA TYR A 185 -4.26 2.63 2.10
C TYR A 185 -5.36 2.10 3.00
N GLN A 186 -4.99 1.67 4.21
CA GLN A 186 -5.97 1.31 5.24
C GLN A 186 -6.97 2.46 5.48
N PRO A 187 -8.25 2.16 5.78
CA PRO A 187 -9.23 3.20 6.09
C PRO A 187 -8.74 4.13 7.21
N LEU A 188 -8.74 5.43 6.94
CA LEU A 188 -8.23 6.44 7.87
C LEU A 188 -9.39 6.99 8.69
N SER A 189 -9.29 6.94 10.02
CA SER A 189 -10.33 7.50 10.88
C SER A 189 -10.31 9.02 10.83
N GLY A 190 -11.48 9.63 10.60
CA GLY A 190 -11.64 11.09 10.54
C GLY A 190 -11.13 11.81 11.79
N LYS A 191 -11.15 11.16 12.97
CA LYS A 191 -10.64 11.73 14.23
C LYS A 191 -9.11 11.98 14.23
N HIS A 192 -8.38 11.36 13.32
CA HIS A 192 -6.93 11.56 13.15
C HIS A 192 -6.60 12.45 11.95
N LEU A 193 -7.61 12.96 11.23
CA LEU A 193 -7.43 13.83 10.08
C LEU A 193 -7.63 15.28 10.52
N SER A 194 -6.82 16.17 9.94
CA SER A 194 -6.98 17.62 10.09
C SER A 194 -6.90 18.26 8.72
N ILE A 195 -7.76 19.25 8.47
CA ILE A 195 -7.70 20.06 7.26
C ILE A 195 -6.82 21.27 7.57
N ARG A 196 -5.90 21.57 6.67
CA ARG A 196 -5.07 22.77 6.71
C ARG A 196 -5.02 23.36 5.32
N ASP A 197 -5.30 24.65 5.24
CA ASP A 197 -5.12 25.38 4.00
C ASP A 197 -3.62 25.57 3.77
N ILE A 198 -3.17 25.18 2.57
CA ILE A 198 -1.80 25.46 2.13
C ILE A 198 -1.83 26.78 1.34
N SER A 199 -1.48 27.88 2.00
CA SER A 199 -1.12 29.09 1.27
C SER A 199 0.25 28.86 0.65
N TYR A 200 0.33 28.81 -0.68
CA TYR A 200 1.61 28.96 -1.36
C TYR A 200 2.07 30.40 -1.13
N GLU A 201 3.03 30.62 -0.24
CA GLU A 201 3.73 31.90 -0.23
C GLU A 201 4.61 31.93 -1.47
N GLU A 202 4.22 32.75 -2.46
CA GLU A 202 5.06 33.09 -3.61
C GLU A 202 6.35 33.75 -3.08
N GLY A 203 7.47 33.05 -3.23
CA GLY A 203 8.81 33.55 -2.95
C GLY A 203 9.54 33.98 -4.21
#